data_AF-A0A819KXU7-F1
#
_entry.id   AF-A0A819KXU7-F1
#
_cell.length_a   1.000
_cell.length_b   1.000
_cell.length_c   1.000
_cell.angle_alpha   90.00
_cell.angle_beta   90.00
_cell.angle_gamma   90.00
#
_symmetry.space_group_name_H-M   'P 1'
#
loop_
_entity.id
_entity.type
_entity.pdbx_description
1 polymer ?
#
loop_
_entity_poly.entity_id
_entity_poly.type
_entity_poly.pdbx_seq_one_letter_code
_entity_poly.pdbx_strand_id
1 'polypeptide(L)'
;MRLFSQRDPSSSSSIDYHSHNKHTIIPIIHLTIFKNITKTTMATTIEFPKVRRPMNKRQFTSPAVESLIEEIQKNIKNKELAWLFENCFPNTLDTTVDFDEKAASEKRPDTYVITGDIDAMWLRDSSAQINPYLPLMHQDKKLRQLIEGVLLRQCIFIQRDPYANAHYKHTNRISEWKHTDKTEMRAGVHERKWELDSLCYVLRLMHSYWKEANHDLTFFLENEQDFKKTIRIILQTMKEQQRFNGSGSYTYQRQGHPSDPSGQEAKPIGLIHTFFRPSDDLQTFPYLIPSQFFAHHTLKLLLELVKKLEWTNDFNDDILKLISNLHDILFDDKIANNQETLITYKHPKYDLIYSYEIDGFGNRNLMDDSNVPSLLSLPYLCPDDISIKHSVYQNTRKFVLSSDNPWFFKGNLLEGIGGPHCGKSMVWPLAIIMRGLTTTDDDEIRFCLEMLQKSHGNTGFMHESINVNNQMFFTRSWFAWANSLFGEFVWKLYREKPYLLN
;
A
#
# COMPACT_ATOMS: atom_id res chain seq x y z
N MET A 1 10.41 -1.91 -18.36
CA MET A 1 11.66 -1.44 -19.01
C MET A 1 11.46 0.02 -19.41
N ARG A 2 12.03 0.98 -18.68
CA ARG A 2 12.03 2.40 -19.06
C ARG A 2 13.30 2.70 -19.86
N LEU A 3 13.15 3.45 -20.94
CA LEU A 3 14.21 3.90 -21.83
C LEU A 3 15.27 4.69 -21.05
N PHE A 4 16.43 4.07 -20.84
CA PHE A 4 17.66 4.79 -20.51
C PHE A 4 18.48 4.93 -21.79
N SER A 5 18.75 6.16 -22.21
CA SER A 5 19.74 6.44 -23.24
C SER A 5 21.14 6.12 -22.71
N GLN A 6 21.76 5.10 -23.29
CA GLN A 6 23.21 4.86 -23.34
C GLN A 6 23.61 5.17 -24.79
N ARG A 7 24.71 5.83 -25.16
CA ARG A 7 26.06 6.03 -24.62
C ARG A 7 26.74 7.14 -25.45
N ASP A 8 27.80 7.75 -24.92
CA ASP A 8 29.11 7.64 -25.58
C ASP A 8 30.26 8.00 -24.62
N PRO A 9 31.22 7.07 -24.37
CA PRO A 9 32.52 7.40 -23.81
C PRO A 9 33.62 7.06 -24.81
N SER A 10 34.14 8.05 -25.53
CA SER A 10 35.45 7.93 -26.16
C SER A 10 36.13 9.30 -26.31
N SER A 11 37.22 9.49 -25.58
CA SER A 11 38.43 10.16 -26.06
C SER A 11 39.46 10.22 -24.92
N SER A 12 40.40 9.29 -24.98
CA SER A 12 41.69 9.40 -24.32
C SER A 12 42.52 10.49 -25.00
N SER A 13 42.98 11.48 -24.26
CA SER A 13 44.23 12.18 -24.60
C SER A 13 44.97 12.60 -23.33
N SER A 14 46.17 12.04 -23.21
CA SER A 14 47.29 12.45 -22.38
C SER A 14 47.70 13.90 -22.66
N ILE A 15 48.23 14.62 -21.65
CA ILE A 15 49.54 15.31 -21.68
C ILE A 15 49.83 16.00 -20.32
N ASP A 16 50.98 15.58 -19.78
CA ASP A 16 52.04 16.21 -18.97
C ASP A 16 51.82 17.24 -17.84
N TYR A 17 52.54 16.89 -16.77
CA TYR A 17 53.04 17.70 -15.67
C TYR A 17 53.97 18.82 -16.13
N HIS A 18 53.77 20.04 -15.62
CA HIS A 18 54.89 20.88 -15.21
C HIS A 18 54.56 21.77 -14.01
N SER A 19 55.45 21.70 -13.03
CA SER A 19 55.56 22.51 -11.82
C SER A 19 55.60 24.01 -12.10
N HIS A 20 55.16 24.84 -11.15
CA HIS A 20 55.99 25.90 -10.55
C HIS A 20 55.35 26.45 -9.26
N ASN A 21 56.12 26.37 -8.17
CA ASN A 21 55.92 27.08 -6.92
C ASN A 21 55.94 28.59 -7.12
N LYS A 22 55.14 29.33 -6.33
CA LYS A 22 55.61 30.55 -5.65
C LYS A 22 54.67 30.93 -4.49
N HIS A 23 55.27 30.92 -3.30
CA HIS A 23 54.73 31.45 -2.06
C HIS A 23 54.53 32.96 -2.14
N THR A 24 53.45 33.48 -1.53
CA THR A 24 53.47 34.80 -0.90
C THR A 24 52.54 34.79 0.32
N ILE A 25 53.14 35.06 1.48
CA ILE A 25 52.52 35.25 2.80
C ILE A 25 52.32 36.76 3.01
N ILE A 26 51.44 37.14 3.96
CA ILE A 26 51.39 38.39 4.78
C ILE A 26 50.10 39.24 4.53
N PRO A 27 49.40 39.79 5.54
CA PRO A 27 49.07 39.31 6.89
C PRO A 27 47.56 39.48 7.23
N ILE A 28 47.17 38.88 8.35
CA ILE A 28 45.89 39.06 9.05
C ILE A 28 45.84 40.46 9.67
N ILE A 29 44.78 41.23 9.37
CA ILE A 29 44.38 42.40 10.16
C ILE A 29 43.04 42.06 10.84
N HIS A 30 43.09 41.91 12.17
CA HIS A 30 41.90 41.88 13.01
C HIS A 30 41.29 43.28 13.09
N LEU A 31 40.09 43.43 12.53
CA LEU A 31 39.21 44.55 12.85
C LEU A 31 37.98 44.00 13.58
N THR A 32 37.98 44.11 14.90
CA THR A 32 36.83 43.83 15.75
C THR A 32 35.84 44.99 15.61
N ILE A 33 34.86 44.85 14.72
CA ILE A 33 33.69 45.73 14.69
C ILE A 33 32.59 45.05 15.49
N PHE A 34 32.32 45.54 16.70
CA PHE A 34 31.10 45.26 17.44
C PHE A 34 29.92 45.87 16.67
N LYS A 35 29.28 45.08 15.81
CA LYS A 35 27.98 45.40 15.24
C LYS A 35 26.93 44.71 16.10
N ASN A 36 26.28 45.49 16.96
CA ASN A 36 25.01 45.11 17.59
C ASN A 36 23.97 44.91 16.46
N ILE A 37 23.87 43.67 15.97
CA ILE A 37 22.76 43.26 15.12
C ILE A 37 21.69 42.73 16.08
N THR A 38 20.74 43.60 16.40
CA THR A 38 19.43 43.18 16.87
C THR A 38 18.87 42.19 15.85
N LYS A 39 18.79 40.90 16.22
CA LYS A 39 18.04 39.88 15.50
C LYS A 39 16.56 40.26 15.60
N THR A 40 16.09 41.08 14.68
CA THR A 40 14.68 41.18 14.37
C THR A 40 14.34 39.91 13.61
N THR A 41 13.89 38.87 14.33
CA THR A 41 13.26 37.69 13.72
C THR A 41 11.98 38.15 13.07
N MET A 42 12.06 38.59 11.81
CA MET A 42 10.87 38.60 10.96
C MET A 42 10.45 37.14 10.83
N ALA A 43 9.34 36.79 11.48
CA ALA A 43 8.65 35.55 11.20
C ALA A 43 8.20 35.61 9.73
N THR A 44 9.00 35.07 8.82
CA THR A 44 8.55 34.80 7.46
C THR A 44 7.37 33.85 7.58
N THR A 45 6.17 34.35 7.30
CA THR A 45 5.00 33.50 7.12
C THR A 45 5.30 32.57 5.95
N ILE A 46 5.59 31.30 6.24
CA ILE A 46 5.72 30.27 5.22
C ILE A 46 4.37 30.19 4.49
N GLU A 47 4.37 30.53 3.21
CA GLU A 47 3.21 30.49 2.34
C GLU A 47 3.29 29.22 1.50
N PHE A 48 2.30 28.34 1.62
CA PHE A 48 2.24 27.08 0.87
C PHE A 48 1.48 27.27 -0.45
N PRO A 49 1.98 26.73 -1.57
CA PRO A 49 1.33 26.91 -2.87
C PRO A 49 0.02 26.12 -2.96
N LYS A 50 -0.96 26.66 -3.70
CA LYS A 50 -2.18 25.91 -4.07
C LYS A 50 -1.83 24.90 -5.16
N VAL A 51 -1.75 23.62 -4.80
CA VAL A 51 -1.35 22.53 -5.72
C VAL A 51 -2.49 21.54 -6.02
N ARG A 52 -3.58 21.57 -5.23
CA ARG A 52 -4.80 20.80 -5.50
C ARG A 52 -5.45 21.25 -6.82
N ARG A 53 -6.08 20.31 -7.55
CA ARG A 53 -6.76 20.64 -8.81
C ARG A 53 -7.86 21.71 -8.59
N PRO A 54 -7.99 22.70 -9.49
CA PRO A 54 -9.09 23.65 -9.45
C PRO A 54 -10.44 22.94 -9.42
N MET A 55 -11.42 23.48 -8.69
CA MET A 55 -12.71 22.83 -8.43
C MET A 55 -13.41 22.34 -9.71
N ASN A 56 -13.37 23.13 -10.79
CA ASN A 56 -13.97 22.80 -12.09
C ASN A 56 -13.18 21.77 -12.93
N LYS A 57 -12.07 21.23 -12.40
CA LYS A 57 -11.20 20.22 -13.02
C LYS A 57 -11.03 18.96 -12.15
N ARG A 58 -11.73 18.89 -11.01
CA ARG A 58 -11.79 17.70 -10.16
C ARG A 58 -12.72 16.68 -10.79
N GLN A 59 -12.35 15.40 -10.74
CA GLN A 59 -13.16 14.33 -11.33
C GLN A 59 -14.42 14.06 -10.50
N PHE A 60 -14.32 14.19 -9.19
CA PHE A 60 -15.44 14.04 -8.26
C PHE A 60 -15.30 15.06 -7.12
N THR A 61 -16.42 15.47 -6.53
CA THR A 61 -16.43 16.35 -5.35
C THR A 61 -17.48 15.84 -4.38
N SER A 62 -17.07 15.72 -3.11
CA SER A 62 -17.92 15.31 -2.01
C SER A 62 -18.02 16.47 -0.99
N PRO A 63 -19.22 17.01 -0.73
CA PRO A 63 -19.40 18.03 0.30
C PRO A 63 -18.92 17.60 1.69
N ALA A 64 -19.07 16.32 2.04
CA ALA A 64 -18.59 15.80 3.32
C ALA A 64 -17.05 15.83 3.40
N VAL A 65 -16.36 15.50 2.31
CA VAL A 65 -14.89 15.57 2.23
C VAL A 65 -14.41 17.01 2.29
N GLU A 66 -15.02 17.95 1.54
CA GLU A 66 -14.63 19.37 1.61
C GLU A 66 -14.84 19.94 3.02
N SER A 67 -15.97 19.59 3.67
CA SER A 67 -16.26 20.05 5.03
C SER A 67 -15.22 19.55 6.04
N LEU A 68 -14.81 18.29 5.92
CA LEU A 68 -13.76 17.72 6.77
C LEU A 68 -12.41 18.41 6.56
N ILE A 69 -12.06 18.74 5.31
CA ILE A 69 -10.83 19.47 4.99
C ILE A 69 -10.84 20.85 5.65
N GLU A 70 -11.93 21.60 5.50
CA GLU A 70 -12.08 22.91 6.14
C GLU A 70 -11.99 22.83 7.67
N GLU A 71 -12.63 21.81 8.26
CA GLU A 71 -12.56 21.55 9.70
C GLU A 71 -11.12 21.30 10.16
N ILE A 72 -10.40 20.41 9.48
CA ILE A 72 -9.03 20.05 9.84
C ILE A 72 -8.09 21.24 9.67
N GLN A 73 -8.19 21.99 8.57
CA GLN A 73 -7.37 23.18 8.34
C GLN A 73 -7.58 24.27 9.40
N LYS A 74 -8.81 24.40 9.91
CA LYS A 74 -9.12 25.37 10.96
C LYS A 74 -8.53 24.99 12.32
N ASN A 75 -8.40 23.69 12.60
CA ASN A 75 -8.07 23.19 13.93
C ASN A 75 -6.61 22.70 14.09
N ILE A 76 -5.90 22.41 13.00
CA ILE A 76 -4.47 22.05 13.02
C ILE A 76 -3.60 23.32 13.00
N LYS A 77 -2.70 23.47 13.99
CA LYS A 77 -1.74 24.61 14.03
C LYS A 77 -0.55 24.44 13.09
N ASN A 78 -0.11 23.19 12.85
CA ASN A 78 0.96 22.92 11.90
C ASN A 78 0.45 23.16 10.47
N LYS A 79 0.77 24.35 9.93
CA LYS A 79 0.30 24.80 8.61
C LYS A 79 0.76 23.91 7.45
N GLU A 80 1.96 23.32 7.54
CA GLU A 80 2.45 22.40 6.51
C GLU A 80 1.63 21.11 6.51
N LEU A 81 1.34 20.57 7.70
CA LEU A 81 0.56 19.35 7.83
C LEU A 81 -0.89 19.55 7.37
N ALA A 82 -1.50 20.69 7.69
CA ALA A 82 -2.82 21.06 7.20
C ALA A 82 -2.84 21.20 5.65
N TRP A 83 -1.79 21.80 5.07
CA TRP A 83 -1.62 21.91 3.63
C TRP A 83 -1.43 20.54 2.95
N LEU A 84 -0.58 19.67 3.50
CA LEU A 84 -0.41 18.30 3.01
C LEU A 84 -1.73 17.52 3.10
N PHE A 85 -2.49 17.67 4.20
CA PHE A 85 -3.79 17.03 4.34
C PHE A 85 -4.78 17.48 3.26
N GLU A 86 -4.91 18.79 3.02
CA GLU A 86 -5.77 19.37 1.98
C GLU A 86 -5.44 18.81 0.59
N ASN A 87 -4.16 18.62 0.29
CA ASN A 87 -3.72 18.09 -1.01
C ASN A 87 -3.94 16.58 -1.11
N CYS A 88 -3.53 15.83 -0.08
CA CYS A 88 -3.47 14.38 -0.11
C CYS A 88 -4.82 13.71 0.10
N PHE A 89 -5.59 14.11 1.12
CA PHE A 89 -6.82 13.41 1.50
C PHE A 89 -7.84 13.32 0.37
N PRO A 90 -8.13 14.37 -0.43
CA PRO A 90 -9.08 14.28 -1.54
C PRO A 90 -8.45 13.85 -2.87
N ASN A 91 -7.15 13.52 -2.92
CA ASN A 91 -6.43 13.34 -4.18
C ASN A 91 -7.06 12.26 -5.09
N THR A 92 -7.55 11.15 -4.52
CA THR A 92 -8.30 10.13 -5.27
C THR A 92 -9.53 10.72 -5.95
N LEU A 93 -10.40 11.41 -5.19
CA LEU A 93 -11.63 12.00 -5.72
C LEU A 93 -11.33 13.05 -6.80
N ASP A 94 -10.30 13.86 -6.57
CA ASP A 94 -9.92 14.94 -7.47
C ASP A 94 -9.37 14.45 -8.81
N THR A 95 -8.69 13.30 -8.82
CA THR A 95 -7.77 12.97 -9.92
C THR A 95 -7.95 11.58 -10.53
N THR A 96 -8.39 10.58 -9.76
CA THR A 96 -8.35 9.16 -10.20
C THR A 96 -9.72 8.54 -10.44
N VAL A 97 -10.78 9.14 -9.90
CA VAL A 97 -12.13 8.62 -10.05
C VAL A 97 -12.70 8.92 -11.44
N ASP A 98 -13.39 7.95 -12.00
CA ASP A 98 -14.28 8.08 -13.15
C ASP A 98 -15.63 7.46 -12.74
N PHE A 99 -16.55 8.31 -12.30
CA PHE A 99 -17.86 7.95 -11.76
C PHE A 99 -18.92 8.13 -12.85
N ASP A 100 -19.62 7.05 -13.20
CA ASP A 100 -20.70 7.09 -14.18
C ASP A 100 -22.01 7.59 -13.54
N GLU A 101 -22.27 8.89 -13.67
CA GLU A 101 -23.49 9.51 -13.14
C GLU A 101 -24.77 8.91 -13.74
N LYS A 102 -24.72 8.46 -15.00
CA LYS A 102 -25.87 7.84 -15.66
C LYS A 102 -26.16 6.49 -15.01
N ALA A 103 -25.15 5.63 -14.88
CA ALA A 103 -25.30 4.33 -14.23
C ALA A 103 -25.80 4.47 -12.78
N ALA A 104 -25.29 5.47 -12.05
CA ALA A 104 -25.76 5.79 -10.70
C ALA A 104 -27.24 6.23 -10.67
N SER A 105 -27.71 7.01 -11.65
CA SER A 105 -29.12 7.40 -11.76
C SER A 105 -30.05 6.21 -12.08
N GLU A 106 -29.53 5.18 -12.73
CA GLU A 106 -30.20 3.92 -13.04
C GLU A 106 -30.13 2.90 -11.88
N LYS A 107 -29.70 3.34 -10.68
CA LYS A 107 -29.53 2.53 -9.45
C LYS A 107 -28.52 1.38 -9.55
N ARG A 108 -27.60 1.44 -10.50
CA ARG A 108 -26.46 0.51 -10.59
C ARG A 108 -25.17 1.32 -10.78
N PRO A 109 -24.67 1.98 -9.72
CA PRO A 109 -23.51 2.85 -9.83
C PRO A 109 -22.30 2.08 -10.35
N ASP A 110 -21.41 2.80 -11.02
CA ASP A 110 -20.20 2.26 -11.60
C ASP A 110 -19.08 3.29 -11.46
N THR A 111 -17.98 2.87 -10.83
CA THR A 111 -16.85 3.74 -10.53
C THR A 111 -15.56 3.03 -10.90
N TYR A 112 -14.80 3.65 -11.81
CA TYR A 112 -13.46 3.22 -12.16
C TYR A 112 -12.43 4.13 -11.46
N VAL A 113 -11.40 3.55 -10.84
CA VAL A 113 -10.42 4.30 -10.04
C VAL A 113 -9.01 3.93 -10.47
N ILE A 114 -8.33 4.84 -11.17
CA ILE A 114 -6.93 4.61 -11.57
C ILE A 114 -5.97 4.77 -10.38
N THR A 115 -4.73 4.29 -10.51
CA THR A 115 -3.72 4.43 -9.41
C THR A 115 -3.17 5.86 -9.27
N GLY A 116 -3.26 6.64 -10.33
CA GLY A 116 -2.62 7.93 -10.48
C GLY A 116 -1.95 8.02 -11.84
N ASP A 117 -0.62 8.12 -11.85
CA ASP A 117 0.17 8.17 -13.08
C ASP A 117 0.09 6.92 -14.00
N ILE A 118 -0.54 5.83 -13.55
CA ILE A 118 -0.82 4.64 -14.37
C ILE A 118 -2.34 4.54 -14.61
N ASP A 119 -2.73 4.59 -15.89
CA ASP A 119 -4.12 4.47 -16.39
C ASP A 119 -4.63 3.01 -16.36
N ALA A 120 -4.67 2.45 -15.15
CA ALA A 120 -5.30 1.18 -14.85
C ALA A 120 -5.76 1.14 -13.39
N MET A 121 -6.74 0.28 -13.09
CA MET A 121 -7.31 0.09 -11.75
C MET A 121 -6.78 -1.21 -11.16
N TRP A 122 -5.95 -1.08 -10.14
CA TRP A 122 -5.56 -2.21 -9.29
C TRP A 122 -6.64 -2.47 -8.26
N LEU A 123 -6.95 -3.75 -8.01
CA LEU A 123 -7.90 -4.13 -6.95
C LEU A 123 -7.44 -3.62 -5.57
N ARG A 124 -6.14 -3.76 -5.28
CA ARG A 124 -5.48 -3.21 -4.09
C ARG A 124 -5.63 -1.69 -4.00
N ASP A 125 -5.07 -0.97 -4.97
CA ASP A 125 -5.01 0.50 -4.92
C ASP A 125 -6.40 1.11 -4.85
N SER A 126 -7.38 0.62 -5.62
CA SER A 126 -8.71 1.20 -5.59
C SER A 126 -9.42 1.00 -4.26
N SER A 127 -9.23 -0.17 -3.61
CA SER A 127 -9.78 -0.39 -2.27
C SER A 127 -9.11 0.50 -1.24
N ALA A 128 -7.78 0.58 -1.26
CA ALA A 128 -7.02 1.38 -0.30
C ALA A 128 -7.24 2.89 -0.49
N GLN A 129 -7.39 3.36 -1.73
CA GLN A 129 -7.69 4.75 -2.07
C GLN A 129 -9.05 5.21 -1.52
N ILE A 130 -10.04 4.31 -1.53
CA ILE A 130 -11.44 4.63 -1.18
C ILE A 130 -11.74 4.40 0.30
N ASN A 131 -11.04 3.48 0.96
CA ASN A 131 -11.24 3.13 2.36
C ASN A 131 -11.37 4.34 3.32
N PRO A 132 -10.56 5.41 3.21
CA PRO A 132 -10.65 6.55 4.12
C PRO A 132 -11.94 7.37 3.98
N TYR A 133 -12.71 7.20 2.90
CA TYR A 133 -13.94 7.95 2.69
C TYR A 133 -15.19 7.25 3.22
N LEU A 134 -15.10 5.97 3.57
CA LEU A 134 -16.23 5.17 4.05
C LEU A 134 -16.99 5.85 5.21
N PRO A 135 -16.34 6.36 6.27
CA PRO A 135 -17.09 6.93 7.40
C PRO A 135 -17.84 8.23 7.06
N LEU A 136 -17.54 8.86 5.91
CA LEU A 136 -18.20 10.09 5.43
C LEU A 136 -19.44 9.81 4.59
N MET A 137 -19.64 8.58 4.12
CA MET A 137 -20.69 8.26 3.16
C MET A 137 -22.12 8.42 3.71
N HIS A 138 -22.29 8.42 5.04
CA HIS A 138 -23.57 8.72 5.69
C HIS A 138 -24.06 10.14 5.45
N GLN A 139 -23.13 11.07 5.26
CA GLN A 139 -23.40 12.50 5.10
C GLN A 139 -23.53 12.88 3.62
N ASP A 140 -23.13 11.98 2.72
CA ASP A 140 -23.06 12.24 1.29
C ASP A 140 -23.48 11.01 0.49
N LYS A 141 -24.72 11.05 0.00
CA LYS A 141 -25.30 10.00 -0.85
C LYS A 141 -24.49 9.78 -2.13
N LYS A 142 -23.93 10.82 -2.74
CA LYS A 142 -23.16 10.68 -4.00
C LYS A 142 -21.85 9.96 -3.71
N LEU A 143 -21.21 10.27 -2.58
CA LEU A 143 -20.03 9.54 -2.11
C LEU A 143 -20.34 8.07 -1.83
N ARG A 144 -21.47 7.76 -1.17
CA ARG A 144 -21.94 6.38 -0.98
C ARG A 144 -22.08 5.65 -2.32
N GLN A 145 -22.74 6.26 -3.30
CA GLN A 145 -22.90 5.68 -4.64
C GLN A 145 -21.58 5.47 -5.37
N LEU A 146 -20.61 6.39 -5.20
CA LEU A 146 -19.26 6.21 -5.74
C LEU A 146 -18.62 4.94 -5.18
N ILE A 147 -18.69 4.72 -3.88
CA ILE A 147 -18.10 3.55 -3.20
C ILE A 147 -18.80 2.25 -3.64
N GLU A 148 -20.14 2.26 -3.71
CA GLU A 148 -20.94 1.16 -4.25
C GLU A 148 -20.52 0.82 -5.69
N GLY A 149 -20.27 1.83 -6.52
CA GLY A 149 -19.79 1.65 -7.89
C GLY A 149 -18.39 1.04 -7.97
N VAL A 150 -17.51 1.33 -7.00
CA VAL A 150 -16.18 0.68 -6.92
C VAL A 150 -16.34 -0.81 -6.62
N LEU A 151 -17.18 -1.17 -5.65
CA LEU A 151 -17.45 -2.56 -5.28
C LEU A 151 -18.02 -3.37 -6.46
N LEU A 152 -19.01 -2.81 -7.17
CA LEU A 152 -19.58 -3.46 -8.35
C LEU A 152 -18.58 -3.58 -9.50
N ARG A 153 -17.73 -2.57 -9.69
CA ARG A 153 -16.65 -2.62 -10.69
C ARG A 153 -15.61 -3.70 -10.36
N GLN A 154 -15.23 -3.85 -9.10
CA GLN A 154 -14.33 -4.91 -8.64
C GLN A 154 -14.93 -6.31 -8.86
N CYS A 155 -16.24 -6.49 -8.64
CA CYS A 155 -16.94 -7.73 -9.00
C CYS A 155 -16.79 -8.06 -10.50
N ILE A 156 -16.96 -7.10 -11.40
CA ILE A 156 -16.80 -7.29 -12.84
C ILE A 156 -15.36 -7.76 -13.18
N PHE A 157 -14.37 -7.18 -12.52
CA PHE A 157 -12.96 -7.48 -12.74
C PHE A 157 -12.56 -8.88 -12.25
N ILE A 158 -12.94 -9.24 -11.03
CA ILE A 158 -12.69 -10.59 -10.49
C ILE A 158 -13.41 -11.65 -11.32
N GLN A 159 -14.65 -11.40 -11.73
CA GLN A 159 -15.39 -12.32 -12.59
C GLN A 159 -14.78 -12.47 -13.99
N ARG A 160 -14.02 -11.47 -14.45
CA ARG A 160 -13.28 -11.53 -15.72
C ARG A 160 -12.01 -12.37 -15.57
N ASP A 161 -11.21 -12.09 -14.54
CA ASP A 161 -9.97 -12.80 -14.27
C ASP A 161 -9.55 -12.63 -12.80
N PRO A 162 -9.71 -13.65 -11.94
CA PRO A 162 -9.37 -13.53 -10.52
C PRO A 162 -7.87 -13.57 -10.23
N TYR A 163 -7.05 -13.89 -11.24
CA TYR A 163 -5.60 -13.88 -11.13
C TYR A 163 -4.96 -12.55 -11.55
N ALA A 164 -5.76 -11.60 -12.05
CA ALA A 164 -5.27 -10.29 -12.44
C ALA A 164 -5.25 -9.31 -11.27
N ASN A 165 -4.14 -8.59 -11.13
CA ASN A 165 -4.01 -7.48 -10.19
C ASN A 165 -4.64 -6.19 -10.75
N ALA A 166 -4.58 -5.97 -12.08
CA ALA A 166 -4.91 -4.69 -12.70
C ALA A 166 -5.82 -4.79 -13.92
N HIS A 167 -6.74 -3.82 -14.08
CA HIS A 167 -7.77 -3.83 -15.13
C HIS A 167 -7.97 -2.46 -15.79
N TYR A 168 -8.35 -2.50 -17.07
CA TYR A 168 -8.81 -1.33 -17.82
C TYR A 168 -10.31 -1.06 -17.62
N LYS A 169 -10.74 0.20 -17.75
CA LYS A 169 -12.17 0.56 -17.73
C LYS A 169 -12.95 -0.18 -18.81
N HIS A 170 -12.39 -0.21 -20.03
CA HIS A 170 -12.99 -0.84 -21.20
C HIS A 170 -12.58 -2.30 -21.32
N THR A 171 -13.58 -3.19 -21.34
CA THR A 171 -13.38 -4.64 -21.27
C THR A 171 -12.88 -5.29 -22.57
N ASN A 172 -12.78 -4.51 -23.65
CA ASN A 172 -12.25 -4.92 -24.95
C ASN A 172 -10.81 -4.43 -25.19
N ARG A 173 -10.24 -3.58 -24.31
CA ARG A 173 -8.88 -3.08 -24.45
C ARG A 173 -7.88 -4.22 -24.29
N ILE A 174 -6.89 -4.27 -25.19
CA ILE A 174 -5.80 -5.24 -25.13
C ILE A 174 -4.60 -4.59 -24.45
N SER A 175 -4.04 -5.29 -23.45
CA SER A 175 -2.84 -4.83 -22.75
C SER A 175 -1.61 -4.83 -23.65
N GLU A 176 -0.78 -3.82 -23.47
CA GLU A 176 0.57 -3.77 -24.04
C GLU A 176 1.43 -4.96 -23.56
N TRP A 177 1.18 -5.46 -22.36
CA TRP A 177 1.87 -6.61 -21.78
C TRP A 177 1.54 -7.92 -22.50
N LYS A 178 0.49 -7.99 -23.33
CA LYS A 178 0.11 -9.22 -24.08
C LYS A 178 1.26 -9.76 -24.95
N HIS A 179 2.18 -8.90 -25.39
CA HIS A 179 3.31 -9.29 -26.23
C HIS A 179 4.51 -9.81 -25.43
N THR A 180 4.67 -9.41 -24.18
CA THR A 180 5.83 -9.73 -23.34
C THR A 180 5.51 -10.74 -22.24
N ASP A 181 4.26 -10.79 -21.79
CA ASP A 181 3.81 -11.64 -20.70
C ASP A 181 3.24 -12.93 -21.28
N LYS A 182 3.95 -14.03 -21.01
CA LYS A 182 3.50 -15.40 -21.31
C LYS A 182 2.57 -15.87 -20.20
N THR A 183 1.31 -15.49 -20.34
CA THR A 183 0.19 -15.89 -19.47
C THR A 183 -1.11 -15.82 -20.28
N GLU A 184 -2.22 -16.28 -19.72
CA GLU A 184 -3.54 -16.16 -20.35
C GLU A 184 -4.08 -14.72 -20.28
N MET A 185 -3.45 -13.80 -21.02
CA MET A 185 -3.81 -12.38 -21.02
C MET A 185 -5.16 -12.15 -21.72
N ARG A 186 -6.19 -11.78 -20.96
CA ARG A 186 -7.55 -11.50 -21.44
C ARG A 186 -7.76 -10.03 -21.79
N ALA A 187 -8.66 -9.74 -22.73
CA ALA A 187 -9.08 -8.35 -22.98
C ALA A 187 -9.73 -7.75 -21.73
N GLY A 188 -9.46 -6.46 -21.47
CA GLY A 188 -9.87 -5.74 -20.28
C GLY A 188 -8.94 -5.90 -19.08
N VAL A 189 -8.03 -6.87 -19.08
CA VAL A 189 -6.96 -6.99 -18.08
C VAL A 189 -5.82 -6.05 -18.50
N HIS A 190 -5.34 -5.24 -17.57
CA HIS A 190 -4.13 -4.43 -17.76
C HIS A 190 -2.91 -5.30 -17.48
N GLU A 191 -2.74 -5.78 -16.25
CA GLU A 191 -1.64 -6.67 -15.86
C GLU A 191 -2.22 -7.89 -15.15
N ARG A 192 -1.57 -9.04 -15.31
CA ARG A 192 -2.07 -10.34 -14.82
C ARG A 192 -1.10 -10.99 -13.84
N LYS A 193 -0.61 -10.23 -12.86
CA LYS A 193 0.23 -10.75 -11.78
C LYS A 193 -0.65 -11.25 -10.65
N TRP A 194 -0.48 -12.51 -10.29
CA TRP A 194 -1.24 -13.12 -9.20
C TRP A 194 -0.70 -12.69 -7.83
N GLU A 195 -1.52 -11.90 -7.15
CA GLU A 195 -1.29 -11.28 -5.85
C GLU A 195 -2.47 -11.61 -4.94
N LEU A 196 -2.24 -12.40 -3.90
CA LEU A 196 -3.32 -12.83 -2.99
C LEU A 196 -4.06 -11.64 -2.38
N ASP A 197 -3.33 -10.57 -2.06
CA ASP A 197 -3.90 -9.37 -1.46
C ASP A 197 -4.90 -8.65 -2.38
N SER A 198 -4.79 -8.81 -3.71
CA SER A 198 -5.76 -8.23 -4.65
C SER A 198 -7.19 -8.67 -4.33
N LEU A 199 -7.38 -9.94 -3.97
CA LEU A 199 -8.70 -10.45 -3.56
C LEU A 199 -9.04 -10.04 -2.12
N CYS A 200 -8.06 -10.04 -1.21
CA CYS A 200 -8.26 -9.63 0.18
C CYS A 200 -8.72 -8.18 0.32
N TYR A 201 -8.17 -7.26 -0.48
CA TYR A 201 -8.55 -5.85 -0.47
C TYR A 201 -10.01 -5.63 -0.88
N VAL A 202 -10.54 -6.45 -1.79
CA VAL A 202 -11.95 -6.41 -2.16
C VAL A 202 -12.83 -6.92 -1.02
N LEU A 203 -12.46 -8.05 -0.40
CA LEU A 203 -13.18 -8.60 0.76
C LEU A 203 -13.19 -7.62 1.95
N ARG A 204 -12.05 -6.97 2.22
CA ARG A 204 -11.94 -5.92 3.24
C ARG A 204 -12.87 -4.75 2.93
N LEU A 205 -12.91 -4.27 1.68
CA LEU A 205 -13.77 -3.15 1.29
C LEU A 205 -15.26 -3.52 1.39
N MET A 206 -15.65 -4.72 0.97
CA MET A 206 -17.03 -5.22 1.12
C MET A 206 -17.47 -5.18 2.59
N HIS A 207 -16.68 -5.74 3.49
CA HIS A 207 -17.02 -5.77 4.91
C HIS A 207 -16.99 -4.37 5.55
N SER A 208 -15.99 -3.56 5.22
CA SER A 208 -15.87 -2.19 5.75
C SER A 208 -17.04 -1.31 5.29
N TYR A 209 -17.46 -1.42 4.03
CA TYR A 209 -18.69 -0.77 3.54
C TYR A 209 -19.92 -1.22 4.33
N TRP A 210 -20.10 -2.53 4.54
CA TRP A 210 -21.24 -3.03 5.29
C TRP A 210 -21.27 -2.47 6.73
N LYS A 211 -20.14 -2.46 7.43
CA LYS A 211 -20.04 -1.90 8.79
C LYS A 211 -20.35 -0.41 8.80
N GLU A 212 -19.74 0.36 7.91
CA GLU A 212 -19.95 1.80 7.75
C GLU A 212 -21.30 2.12 7.09
N ALA A 213 -22.09 1.14 6.63
CA ALA A 213 -23.47 1.36 6.20
C ALA A 213 -24.47 1.16 7.36
N ASN A 214 -24.00 1.18 8.61
CA ASN A 214 -24.77 0.80 9.80
C ASN A 214 -25.34 -0.63 9.69
N HIS A 215 -24.53 -1.55 9.16
CA HIS A 215 -24.89 -2.95 8.93
C HIS A 215 -26.06 -3.15 7.95
N ASP A 216 -26.41 -2.15 7.15
CA ASP A 216 -27.41 -2.23 6.09
C ASP A 216 -26.98 -3.23 5.00
N LEU A 217 -27.84 -4.23 4.77
CA LEU A 217 -27.60 -5.30 3.80
C LEU A 217 -28.23 -5.03 2.42
N THR A 218 -29.05 -3.97 2.28
CA THR A 218 -29.84 -3.71 1.06
C THR A 218 -28.97 -3.71 -0.20
N PHE A 219 -27.82 -3.02 -0.17
CA PHE A 219 -26.92 -2.97 -1.33
C PHE A 219 -26.43 -4.36 -1.79
N PHE A 220 -26.09 -5.24 -0.84
CA PHE A 220 -25.65 -6.60 -1.15
C PHE A 220 -26.80 -7.48 -1.63
N LEU A 221 -28.00 -7.32 -1.06
CA LEU A 221 -29.19 -8.08 -1.46
C LEU A 221 -29.69 -7.68 -2.85
N GLU A 222 -29.67 -6.38 -3.18
CA GLU A 222 -30.05 -5.88 -4.51
C GLU A 222 -29.07 -6.32 -5.61
N ASN A 223 -27.80 -6.57 -5.26
CA ASN A 223 -26.74 -7.01 -6.18
C ASN A 223 -26.24 -8.43 -5.88
N GLU A 224 -27.10 -9.26 -5.28
CA GLU A 224 -26.72 -10.55 -4.70
C GLU A 224 -25.99 -11.47 -5.68
N GLN A 225 -26.44 -11.55 -6.93
CA GLN A 225 -25.85 -12.45 -7.92
C GLN A 225 -24.42 -12.06 -8.29
N ASP A 226 -24.13 -10.76 -8.36
CA ASP A 226 -22.77 -10.26 -8.63
C ASP A 226 -21.83 -10.65 -7.49
N PHE A 227 -22.25 -10.45 -6.24
CA PHE A 227 -21.45 -10.78 -5.07
C PHE A 227 -21.28 -12.29 -4.89
N LYS A 228 -22.36 -13.08 -4.96
CA LYS A 228 -22.29 -14.54 -4.85
C LYS A 228 -21.34 -15.14 -5.89
N LYS A 229 -21.45 -14.71 -7.15
CA LYS A 229 -20.57 -15.20 -8.23
C LYS A 229 -19.11 -14.81 -7.97
N THR A 230 -18.87 -13.56 -7.58
CA THR A 230 -17.52 -13.05 -7.27
C THR A 230 -16.89 -13.82 -6.12
N ILE A 231 -17.62 -14.04 -5.03
CA ILE A 231 -17.12 -14.77 -3.85
C ILE A 231 -16.83 -16.22 -4.18
N ARG A 232 -17.68 -16.92 -4.96
CA ARG A 232 -17.37 -18.29 -5.42
C ARG A 232 -16.05 -18.34 -6.18
N ILE A 233 -15.81 -17.37 -7.05
CA ILE A 233 -14.57 -17.29 -7.83
C ILE A 233 -13.36 -17.03 -6.92
N ILE A 234 -13.47 -16.12 -5.94
CA ILE A 234 -12.41 -15.87 -4.96
C ILE A 234 -12.06 -17.15 -4.20
N LEU A 235 -13.05 -17.82 -3.62
CA LEU A 235 -12.84 -19.04 -2.82
C LEU A 235 -12.23 -20.16 -3.66
N GLN A 236 -12.70 -20.33 -4.90
CA GLN A 236 -12.15 -21.31 -5.83
C GLN A 236 -10.69 -21.01 -6.17
N THR A 237 -10.35 -19.74 -6.40
CA THR A 237 -8.98 -19.31 -6.74
C THR A 237 -8.02 -19.53 -5.56
N MET A 238 -8.45 -19.16 -4.34
CA MET A 238 -7.66 -19.39 -3.12
C MET A 238 -7.42 -20.89 -2.89
N LYS A 239 -8.46 -21.74 -3.03
CA LYS A 239 -8.34 -23.20 -2.90
C LYS A 239 -7.41 -23.81 -3.95
N GLU A 240 -7.53 -23.37 -5.20
CA GLU A 240 -6.65 -23.82 -6.28
C GLU A 240 -5.19 -23.51 -5.94
N GLN A 241 -4.91 -22.32 -5.41
CA GLN A 241 -3.58 -21.90 -5.02
C GLN A 241 -3.10 -22.49 -3.68
N GLN A 242 -3.91 -23.24 -2.93
CA GLN A 242 -3.38 -24.13 -1.88
C GLN A 242 -2.59 -25.32 -2.48
N ARG A 243 -2.75 -25.58 -3.79
CA ARG A 243 -1.97 -26.55 -4.57
C ARG A 243 -1.98 -28.00 -4.06
N PHE A 244 -2.96 -28.36 -3.25
CA PHE A 244 -3.14 -29.75 -2.79
C PHE A 244 -3.29 -30.76 -3.94
N ASN A 245 -3.81 -30.31 -5.09
CA ASN A 245 -4.09 -31.15 -6.25
C ASN A 245 -3.17 -30.85 -7.46
N GLY A 246 -2.00 -30.23 -7.24
CA GLY A 246 -1.04 -29.88 -8.28
C GLY A 246 -0.76 -28.38 -8.40
N SER A 247 -0.10 -27.96 -9.49
CA SER A 247 0.41 -26.59 -9.67
C SER A 247 -0.66 -25.50 -9.83
N GLY A 248 -1.92 -25.88 -10.06
CA GLY A 248 -2.98 -24.96 -10.47
C GLY A 248 -2.87 -24.53 -11.94
N SER A 249 -3.82 -23.70 -12.38
CA SER A 249 -3.97 -23.21 -13.76
C SER A 249 -3.19 -21.93 -14.05
N TYR A 250 -2.79 -21.18 -13.01
CA TYR A 250 -2.05 -19.93 -13.19
C TYR A 250 -0.59 -20.18 -13.54
N THR A 251 -0.17 -19.57 -14.64
CA THR A 251 1.24 -19.49 -15.07
C THR A 251 1.53 -18.07 -15.52
N TYR A 252 2.78 -17.64 -15.35
CA TYR A 252 3.23 -16.33 -15.76
C TYR A 252 4.73 -16.34 -16.01
N GLN A 253 5.19 -15.74 -17.09
CA GLN A 253 6.59 -15.39 -17.34
C GLN A 253 6.65 -14.08 -18.14
N ARG A 254 7.58 -13.18 -17.83
CA ARG A 254 7.79 -11.95 -18.61
C ARG A 254 9.09 -12.03 -19.40
N GLN A 255 9.03 -11.76 -20.70
CA GLN A 255 10.21 -11.74 -21.57
C GLN A 255 11.26 -10.75 -21.06
N GLY A 256 12.54 -11.17 -21.05
CA GLY A 256 13.65 -10.33 -20.59
C GLY A 256 13.84 -10.31 -19.08
N HIS A 257 13.01 -11.01 -18.30
CA HIS A 257 13.22 -11.23 -16.87
C HIS A 257 13.67 -12.68 -16.65
N PRO A 258 14.88 -12.92 -16.09
CA PRO A 258 15.48 -14.25 -16.01
C PRO A 258 14.79 -15.20 -15.01
N SER A 259 14.02 -14.66 -14.07
CA SER A 259 13.27 -15.44 -13.09
C SER A 259 11.95 -15.93 -13.70
N ASP A 260 11.78 -17.25 -13.78
CA ASP A 260 10.51 -17.90 -14.11
C ASP A 260 9.67 -18.11 -12.83
N PRO A 261 8.59 -17.34 -12.63
CA PRO A 261 7.70 -17.48 -11.48
C PRO A 261 7.06 -18.87 -11.36
N SER A 262 6.87 -19.57 -12.50
CA SER A 262 6.24 -20.89 -12.52
C SER A 262 7.12 -22.00 -11.93
N GLY A 263 8.41 -21.71 -11.72
CA GLY A 263 9.40 -22.63 -11.15
C GLY A 263 9.60 -22.54 -9.64
N GLN A 264 8.88 -21.67 -8.91
CA GLN A 264 9.00 -21.64 -7.45
C GLN A 264 8.21 -22.81 -6.84
N GLU A 265 8.91 -23.90 -6.54
CA GLU A 265 8.32 -25.04 -5.83
C GLU A 265 7.99 -24.66 -4.38
N ALA A 266 6.84 -25.11 -3.90
CA ALA A 266 6.42 -24.98 -2.51
C ALA A 266 5.69 -26.26 -2.08
N LYS A 267 5.88 -26.65 -0.82
CA LYS A 267 5.16 -27.78 -0.23
C LYS A 267 3.73 -27.35 0.08
N PRO A 268 2.69 -28.05 -0.41
CA PRO A 268 1.29 -27.66 -0.19
C PRO A 268 0.89 -27.93 1.27
N ILE A 269 1.14 -26.95 2.13
CA ILE A 269 0.94 -27.02 3.59
C ILE A 269 -0.37 -26.39 4.07
N GLY A 270 -1.21 -25.91 3.17
CA GLY A 270 -2.47 -25.21 3.49
C GLY A 270 -2.42 -23.69 3.37
N LEU A 271 -1.23 -23.09 3.25
CA LEU A 271 -1.07 -21.71 2.82
C LEU A 271 -1.41 -21.54 1.34
N ILE A 272 -1.77 -20.32 0.95
CA ILE A 272 -2.17 -19.97 -0.42
C ILE A 272 -0.96 -19.46 -1.19
N HIS A 273 -0.56 -20.20 -2.22
CA HIS A 273 0.58 -19.87 -3.06
C HIS A 273 0.34 -18.54 -3.77
N THR A 274 1.32 -17.64 -3.69
CA THR A 274 1.30 -16.31 -4.33
C THR A 274 2.54 -16.18 -5.20
N PHE A 275 2.48 -15.38 -6.27
CA PHE A 275 3.61 -15.22 -7.17
C PHE A 275 4.22 -13.83 -7.01
N PHE A 276 3.39 -12.81 -6.84
CA PHE A 276 3.85 -11.43 -6.74
C PHE A 276 3.50 -10.85 -5.37
N ARG A 277 4.35 -9.94 -4.91
CA ARG A 277 4.12 -9.14 -3.69
C ARG A 277 3.14 -8.01 -4.02
N PRO A 278 2.61 -7.30 -3.01
CA PRO A 278 1.87 -6.06 -3.21
C PRO A 278 2.70 -4.94 -3.88
N SER A 279 4.02 -5.11 -4.03
CA SER A 279 4.91 -4.25 -4.83
C SER A 279 4.91 -4.59 -6.33
N ASP A 280 4.09 -5.55 -6.76
CA ASP A 280 4.10 -6.18 -8.08
C ASP A 280 5.45 -6.87 -8.44
N ASP A 281 6.35 -7.05 -7.47
CA ASP A 281 7.61 -7.78 -7.63
C ASP A 281 7.42 -9.28 -7.42
N LEU A 282 8.21 -10.08 -8.12
CA LEU A 282 8.23 -11.53 -7.94
C LEU A 282 8.72 -11.91 -6.53
N GLN A 283 8.04 -12.85 -5.88
CA GLN A 283 8.42 -13.37 -4.57
C GLN A 283 9.73 -14.16 -4.63
N THR A 284 10.40 -14.35 -3.49
CA THR A 284 11.53 -15.31 -3.39
C THR A 284 11.03 -16.69 -3.03
N PHE A 285 10.08 -16.77 -2.09
CA PHE A 285 9.34 -18.00 -1.81
C PHE A 285 7.82 -17.75 -1.88
N PRO A 286 7.02 -18.76 -2.29
CA PRO A 286 5.63 -18.49 -2.70
C PRO A 286 4.61 -18.22 -1.59
N TYR A 287 4.96 -18.45 -0.33
CA TYR A 287 4.08 -18.14 0.78
C TYR A 287 4.48 -16.84 1.45
N LEU A 288 3.98 -15.73 0.92
CA LEU A 288 4.12 -14.39 1.50
C LEU A 288 3.25 -14.27 2.76
N ILE A 289 3.90 -14.30 3.92
CA ILE A 289 3.27 -14.39 5.24
C ILE A 289 2.32 -13.21 5.54
N PRO A 290 2.67 -11.94 5.25
CA PRO A 290 1.72 -10.83 5.41
C PRO A 290 0.40 -11.04 4.67
N SER A 291 0.46 -11.52 3.42
CA SER A 291 -0.74 -11.79 2.62
C SER A 291 -1.53 -12.99 3.15
N GLN A 292 -0.87 -13.98 3.77
CA GLN A 292 -1.58 -15.10 4.42
C GLN A 292 -2.40 -14.63 5.63
N PHE A 293 -1.82 -13.79 6.49
CA PHE A 293 -2.56 -13.17 7.61
C PHE A 293 -3.73 -12.34 7.09
N PHE A 294 -3.49 -11.55 6.04
CA PHE A 294 -4.57 -10.73 5.46
C PHE A 294 -5.68 -11.58 4.84
N ALA A 295 -5.36 -12.71 4.20
CA ALA A 295 -6.35 -13.67 3.72
C ALA A 295 -7.14 -14.31 4.86
N HIS A 296 -6.46 -14.79 5.92
CA HIS A 296 -7.13 -15.34 7.10
C HIS A 296 -8.12 -14.34 7.71
N HIS A 297 -7.68 -13.10 7.92
CA HIS A 297 -8.51 -12.04 8.49
C HIS A 297 -9.72 -11.74 7.59
N THR A 298 -9.49 -11.48 6.30
CA THR A 298 -10.56 -11.11 5.37
C THR A 298 -11.55 -12.24 5.08
N LEU A 299 -11.13 -13.50 5.18
CA LEU A 299 -12.04 -14.64 5.14
C LEU A 299 -12.94 -14.69 6.38
N LYS A 300 -12.45 -14.33 7.57
CA LYS A 300 -13.30 -14.18 8.77
C LYS A 300 -14.31 -13.04 8.61
N LEU A 301 -13.89 -11.91 8.05
CA LEU A 301 -14.78 -10.80 7.73
C LEU A 301 -15.86 -11.22 6.73
N LEU A 302 -15.47 -11.93 5.68
CA LEU A 302 -16.39 -12.49 4.70
C LEU A 302 -17.38 -13.46 5.35
N LEU A 303 -16.91 -14.37 6.22
CA LEU A 303 -17.76 -15.31 6.94
C LEU A 303 -18.84 -14.59 7.77
N GLU A 304 -18.47 -13.50 8.44
CA GLU A 304 -19.42 -12.68 9.19
C GLU A 304 -20.51 -12.10 8.26
N LEU A 305 -20.09 -11.50 7.15
CA LEU A 305 -21.00 -10.87 6.19
C LEU A 305 -21.96 -11.89 5.54
N VAL A 306 -21.45 -13.02 5.04
CA VAL A 306 -22.30 -14.02 4.37
C VAL A 306 -23.28 -14.70 5.33
N LYS A 307 -22.91 -14.86 6.61
CA LYS A 307 -23.84 -15.34 7.64
C LYS A 307 -24.98 -14.35 7.88
N LYS A 308 -24.70 -13.05 7.87
CA LYS A 308 -25.72 -11.99 8.02
C LYS A 308 -26.63 -11.88 6.80
N LEU A 309 -26.11 -12.17 5.62
CA LEU A 309 -26.87 -12.25 4.37
C LEU A 309 -27.68 -13.55 4.24
N GLU A 310 -27.54 -14.49 5.18
CA GLU A 310 -28.19 -15.81 5.15
C GLU A 310 -27.91 -16.56 3.84
N TRP A 311 -26.71 -16.38 3.28
CA TRP A 311 -26.29 -17.14 2.10
C TRP A 311 -25.99 -18.60 2.47
N THR A 312 -26.25 -19.49 1.52
CA THR A 312 -26.29 -20.95 1.67
C THR A 312 -25.07 -21.57 2.37
N ASN A 313 -25.27 -22.76 2.95
CA ASN A 313 -24.22 -23.48 3.71
C ASN A 313 -22.95 -23.76 2.90
N ASP A 314 -23.02 -23.85 1.57
CA ASP A 314 -21.86 -24.12 0.70
C ASP A 314 -20.77 -23.04 0.83
N PHE A 315 -21.13 -21.76 0.95
CA PHE A 315 -20.16 -20.70 1.19
C PHE A 315 -19.48 -20.84 2.55
N ASN A 316 -20.27 -21.14 3.59
CA ASN A 316 -19.77 -21.22 4.95
C ASN A 316 -18.71 -22.32 5.09
N ASP A 317 -18.97 -23.50 4.53
CA ASP A 317 -18.06 -24.64 4.59
C ASP A 317 -16.74 -24.33 3.87
N ASP A 318 -16.81 -23.71 2.69
CA ASP A 318 -15.64 -23.32 1.89
C ASP A 318 -14.78 -22.29 2.60
N ILE A 319 -15.41 -21.25 3.17
CA ILE A 319 -14.72 -20.21 3.92
C ILE A 319 -14.10 -20.78 5.19
N LEU A 320 -14.85 -21.57 5.97
CA LEU A 320 -14.35 -22.21 7.19
C LEU A 320 -13.17 -23.13 6.91
N LYS A 321 -13.20 -23.87 5.79
CA LYS A 321 -12.10 -24.76 5.43
C LYS A 321 -10.82 -23.98 5.10
N LEU A 322 -10.93 -22.89 4.33
CA LEU A 322 -9.79 -22.01 4.06
C LEU A 322 -9.26 -21.36 5.33
N ILE A 323 -10.15 -20.84 6.19
CA ILE A 323 -9.76 -20.26 7.49
C ILE A 323 -9.00 -21.30 8.31
N SER A 324 -9.52 -22.51 8.47
CA SER A 324 -8.87 -23.57 9.26
C SER A 324 -7.49 -23.91 8.70
N ASN A 325 -7.36 -24.12 7.38
CA ASN A 325 -6.08 -24.44 6.76
C ASN A 325 -5.02 -23.35 6.98
N LEU A 326 -5.42 -22.07 6.92
CA LEU A 326 -4.53 -20.95 7.23
C LEU A 326 -4.24 -20.86 8.73
N HIS A 327 -5.26 -21.03 9.56
CA HIS A 327 -5.19 -20.88 11.00
C HIS A 327 -4.19 -21.85 11.63
N ASP A 328 -4.25 -23.12 11.21
CA ASP A 328 -3.37 -24.19 11.72
C ASP A 328 -1.88 -23.87 11.52
N ILE A 329 -1.54 -23.08 10.49
CA ILE A 329 -0.16 -22.68 10.19
C ILE A 329 0.19 -21.32 10.82
N LEU A 330 -0.72 -20.35 10.75
CA LEU A 330 -0.47 -18.98 11.18
C LEU A 330 -0.51 -18.80 12.70
N PHE A 331 -1.25 -19.65 13.40
CA PHE A 331 -1.46 -19.61 14.84
C PHE A 331 -1.10 -20.93 15.52
N ASP A 332 -0.09 -21.65 15.00
CA ASP A 332 0.46 -22.86 15.63
C ASP A 332 0.76 -22.59 17.13
N ASP A 333 0.25 -23.45 18.01
CA ASP A 333 0.38 -23.34 19.48
C ASP A 333 1.83 -23.20 19.96
N LYS A 334 2.81 -23.65 19.16
CA LYS A 334 4.24 -23.44 19.43
C LYS A 334 4.63 -21.96 19.47
N ILE A 335 3.97 -21.10 18.71
CA ILE A 335 4.21 -19.65 18.69
C ILE A 335 3.92 -19.07 20.08
N ALA A 336 2.79 -19.45 20.70
CA ALA A 336 2.42 -19.02 22.05
C ALA A 336 3.45 -19.46 23.11
N ASN A 337 4.16 -20.57 22.85
CA ASN A 337 5.25 -21.08 23.68
C ASN A 337 6.63 -20.52 23.31
N ASN A 338 6.70 -19.47 22.49
CA ASN A 338 7.93 -18.83 22.01
C ASN A 338 8.88 -19.81 21.27
N GLN A 339 8.31 -20.78 20.56
CA GLN A 339 9.03 -21.79 19.78
C GLN A 339 8.93 -21.52 18.28
N GLU A 340 9.95 -21.96 17.55
CA GLU A 340 10.01 -21.81 16.10
C GLU A 340 9.00 -22.72 15.39
N THR A 341 8.38 -22.19 14.33
CA THR A 341 7.40 -22.86 13.47
C THR A 341 7.77 -22.65 12.00
N LEU A 342 6.90 -23.10 11.07
CA LEU A 342 7.14 -22.87 9.64
C LEU A 342 7.19 -21.39 9.28
N ILE A 343 6.39 -20.54 9.95
CA ILE A 343 6.27 -19.12 9.62
C ILE A 343 7.08 -18.21 10.54
N THR A 344 7.60 -18.73 11.66
CA THR A 344 8.40 -17.97 12.63
C THR A 344 9.86 -18.41 12.62
N TYR A 345 10.76 -17.54 13.07
CA TYR A 345 12.19 -17.82 13.19
C TYR A 345 12.72 -17.29 14.52
N LYS A 346 13.51 -18.10 15.24
CA LYS A 346 14.14 -17.68 16.50
C LYS A 346 15.39 -16.84 16.20
N HIS A 347 15.20 -15.55 15.94
CA HIS A 347 16.29 -14.66 15.56
C HIS A 347 17.26 -14.41 16.73
N PRO A 348 18.59 -14.54 16.55
CA PRO A 348 19.57 -14.39 17.64
C PRO A 348 19.52 -13.05 18.39
N LYS A 349 19.11 -11.97 17.70
CA LYS A 349 19.02 -10.61 18.25
C LYS A 349 17.61 -10.17 18.68
N TYR A 350 16.58 -10.71 18.02
CA TYR A 350 15.20 -10.20 18.16
C TYR A 350 14.26 -11.21 18.80
N ASP A 351 14.75 -12.41 19.16
CA ASP A 351 13.93 -13.53 19.58
C ASP A 351 12.98 -13.98 18.46
N LEU A 352 11.82 -14.57 18.77
CA LEU A 352 10.90 -15.11 17.78
C LEU A 352 10.29 -13.97 16.93
N ILE A 353 10.50 -14.05 15.62
CA ILE A 353 9.97 -13.12 14.60
C ILE A 353 9.18 -13.88 13.53
N TYR A 354 8.32 -13.20 12.78
CA TYR A 354 7.72 -13.74 11.57
C TYR A 354 8.71 -13.66 10.39
N SER A 355 8.70 -14.69 9.55
CA SER A 355 9.37 -14.66 8.24
C SER A 355 8.52 -13.87 7.25
N TYR A 356 9.14 -13.26 6.24
CA TYR A 356 8.41 -12.54 5.19
C TYR A 356 7.82 -13.50 4.16
N GLU A 357 8.63 -14.43 3.68
CA GLU A 357 8.22 -15.48 2.74
C GLU A 357 8.80 -16.84 3.16
N ILE A 358 8.06 -17.92 2.89
CA ILE A 358 8.49 -19.30 3.08
C ILE A 358 8.05 -20.19 1.93
N ASP A 359 8.62 -21.39 1.82
CA ASP A 359 8.26 -22.40 0.80
C ASP A 359 7.60 -23.67 1.38
N GLY A 360 7.53 -23.78 2.71
CA GLY A 360 7.03 -24.97 3.40
C GLY A 360 8.01 -26.16 3.47
N PHE A 361 9.20 -26.06 2.87
CA PHE A 361 10.30 -27.02 3.02
C PHE A 361 11.27 -26.63 4.16
N GLY A 362 11.20 -25.38 4.61
CA GLY A 362 12.00 -24.84 5.72
C GLY A 362 12.85 -23.63 5.32
N ASN A 363 12.85 -23.25 4.03
CA ASN A 363 13.47 -22.02 3.60
C ASN A 363 12.63 -20.82 4.02
N ARG A 364 13.32 -19.70 4.30
CA ARG A 364 12.71 -18.47 4.76
C ARG A 364 13.43 -17.26 4.20
N ASN A 365 12.66 -16.25 3.83
CA ASN A 365 13.15 -14.92 3.50
C ASN A 365 12.87 -14.00 4.70
N LEU A 366 13.92 -13.47 5.33
CA LEU A 366 13.82 -12.57 6.48
C LEU A 366 14.03 -11.13 6.00
N MET A 367 12.92 -10.42 5.76
CA MET A 367 12.90 -9.02 5.34
C MET A 367 11.55 -8.38 5.66
N ASP A 368 11.31 -7.17 5.19
CA ASP A 368 9.97 -6.64 4.96
C ASP A 368 9.98 -5.71 3.74
N ASP A 369 8.82 -5.50 3.14
CA ASP A 369 8.61 -4.55 2.03
C ASP A 369 7.68 -3.43 2.49
N SER A 370 7.71 -2.30 1.78
CA SER A 370 6.89 -1.15 2.08
C SER A 370 5.42 -1.29 1.68
N ASN A 371 5.13 -2.10 0.67
CA ASN A 371 3.78 -2.26 0.17
C ASN A 371 2.93 -3.10 1.13
N VAL A 372 1.67 -2.71 1.30
CA VAL A 372 0.75 -3.29 2.29
C VAL A 372 -0.18 -4.30 1.58
N PRO A 373 -0.28 -5.56 2.03
CA PRO A 373 0.20 -6.14 3.30
C PRO A 373 1.73 -6.33 3.41
N SER A 374 2.29 -5.80 4.51
CA SER A 374 3.65 -6.00 5.01
C SER A 374 3.63 -6.55 6.44
N LEU A 375 4.76 -7.08 6.94
CA LEU A 375 4.86 -7.53 8.34
C LEU A 375 4.59 -6.37 9.31
N LEU A 376 5.10 -5.17 8.99
CA LEU A 376 4.86 -3.95 9.74
C LEU A 376 3.36 -3.62 9.86
N SER A 377 2.59 -3.84 8.79
CA SER A 377 1.17 -3.48 8.67
C SER A 377 0.19 -4.43 9.34
N LEU A 378 0.64 -5.57 9.89
CA LEU A 378 -0.26 -6.62 10.39
C LEU A 378 -1.32 -6.12 11.41
N PRO A 379 -0.99 -5.29 12.42
CA PRO A 379 -2.00 -4.76 13.33
C PRO A 379 -2.98 -3.77 12.69
N TYR A 380 -2.58 -3.13 11.58
CA TYR A 380 -3.47 -2.23 10.83
C TYR A 380 -4.49 -3.02 10.00
N LEU A 381 -4.04 -4.08 9.31
CA LEU A 381 -4.90 -4.88 8.44
C LEU A 381 -5.70 -5.95 9.18
N CYS A 382 -5.13 -6.52 10.23
CA CYS A 382 -5.67 -7.70 10.92
C CYS A 382 -5.77 -7.45 12.43
N PRO A 383 -6.44 -6.38 12.89
CA PRO A 383 -6.42 -5.97 14.31
C PRO A 383 -6.99 -7.02 15.27
N ASP A 384 -7.91 -7.87 14.79
CA ASP A 384 -8.51 -8.97 15.58
C ASP A 384 -7.63 -10.23 15.65
N ASP A 385 -6.63 -10.32 14.78
CA ASP A 385 -5.75 -11.48 14.64
C ASP A 385 -4.37 -11.19 15.24
N ILE A 386 -3.82 -10.00 14.98
CA ILE A 386 -2.51 -9.57 15.47
C ILE A 386 -2.65 -8.26 16.23
N SER A 387 -2.62 -8.36 17.55
CA SER A 387 -2.56 -7.18 18.42
C SER A 387 -1.24 -6.42 18.20
N ILE A 388 -1.31 -5.09 18.24
CA ILE A 388 -0.13 -4.23 18.29
C ILE A 388 0.80 -4.58 19.46
N LYS A 389 0.30 -5.17 20.55
CA LYS A 389 1.09 -5.59 21.71
C LYS A 389 1.59 -7.04 21.63
N HIS A 390 1.28 -7.76 20.56
CA HIS A 390 1.69 -9.16 20.39
C HIS A 390 3.23 -9.26 20.37
N SER A 391 3.81 -10.15 21.18
CA SER A 391 5.26 -10.21 21.41
C SER A 391 6.04 -10.52 20.14
N VAL A 392 5.60 -11.53 19.37
CA VAL A 392 6.25 -11.90 18.08
C VAL A 392 6.12 -10.76 17.08
N TYR A 393 5.00 -10.03 17.07
CA TYR A 393 4.86 -8.84 16.22
C TYR A 393 5.84 -7.76 16.64
N GLN A 394 5.97 -7.46 17.94
CA GLN A 394 6.89 -6.45 18.45
C GLN A 394 8.36 -6.79 18.17
N ASN A 395 8.73 -8.06 18.28
CA ASN A 395 10.05 -8.55 17.87
C ASN A 395 10.27 -8.37 16.36
N THR A 396 9.28 -8.74 15.56
CA THR A 396 9.29 -8.56 14.10
C THR A 396 9.40 -7.08 13.74
N ARG A 397 8.62 -6.21 14.38
CA ARG A 397 8.64 -4.75 14.20
C ARG A 397 10.05 -4.18 14.44
N LYS A 398 10.71 -4.59 15.53
CA LYS A 398 12.10 -4.19 15.82
C LYS A 398 13.06 -4.67 14.74
N PHE A 399 12.91 -5.90 14.26
CA PHE A 399 13.72 -6.45 13.17
C PHE A 399 13.52 -5.65 11.87
N VAL A 400 12.27 -5.46 11.42
CA VAL A 400 11.97 -4.85 10.11
C VAL A 400 12.30 -3.35 10.05
N LEU A 401 12.30 -2.67 11.20
CA LEU A 401 12.72 -1.26 11.36
C LEU A 401 14.19 -1.12 11.77
N SER A 402 15.05 -2.06 11.36
CA SER A 402 16.48 -2.05 11.65
C SER A 402 17.30 -2.38 10.41
N SER A 403 18.62 -2.13 10.46
CA SER A 403 19.56 -2.53 9.41
C SER A 403 19.67 -4.03 9.17
N ASP A 404 19.05 -4.87 10.01
CA ASP A 404 19.00 -6.32 9.80
C ASP A 404 17.91 -6.71 8.79
N ASN A 405 16.96 -5.82 8.49
CA ASN A 405 16.14 -5.91 7.29
C ASN A 405 16.93 -5.35 6.10
N PRO A 406 17.18 -6.14 5.03
CA PRO A 406 17.98 -5.69 3.88
C PRO A 406 17.36 -4.51 3.13
N TRP A 407 16.07 -4.24 3.32
CA TRP A 407 15.35 -3.14 2.68
C TRP A 407 15.01 -2.00 3.64
N PHE A 408 15.54 -2.00 4.85
CA PHE A 408 15.52 -0.83 5.71
C PHE A 408 16.71 0.08 5.39
N PHE A 409 16.43 1.35 5.13
CA PHE A 409 17.44 2.35 4.82
C PHE A 409 17.35 3.51 5.81
N LYS A 410 18.50 4.05 6.17
CA LYS A 410 18.64 5.23 7.03
C LYS A 410 19.65 6.18 6.40
N GLY A 411 19.23 7.43 6.26
CA GLY A 411 20.06 8.52 5.77
C GLY A 411 19.97 9.74 6.68
N ASN A 412 20.41 10.88 6.17
CA ASN A 412 20.42 12.12 6.93
C ASN A 412 19.04 12.77 7.06
N LEU A 413 18.10 12.43 6.16
CA LEU A 413 16.77 13.03 6.10
C LEU A 413 15.68 12.08 6.61
N LEU A 414 15.72 10.82 6.16
CA LEU A 414 14.67 9.83 6.42
C LEU A 414 15.28 8.50 6.88
N GLU A 415 14.46 7.72 7.58
CA GLU A 415 14.65 6.29 7.74
C GLU A 415 13.34 5.53 7.51
N GLY A 416 13.42 4.32 6.99
CA GLY A 416 12.23 3.53 6.70
C GLY A 416 12.52 2.31 5.88
N ILE A 417 11.45 1.58 5.59
CA ILE A 417 11.49 0.41 4.71
C ILE A 417 11.31 0.91 3.27
N GLY A 418 11.99 0.24 2.34
CA GLY A 418 11.82 0.38 0.90
C GLY A 418 11.38 -0.97 0.31
N GLY A 419 12.11 -1.41 -0.71
CA GLY A 419 11.89 -2.70 -1.35
C GLY A 419 12.81 -2.84 -2.58
N PRO A 420 12.89 -4.04 -3.18
CA PRO A 420 13.65 -4.22 -4.41
C PRO A 420 13.15 -3.38 -5.58
N HIS A 421 11.85 -3.02 -5.58
CA HIS A 421 11.20 -2.27 -6.65
C HIS A 421 11.91 -0.96 -7.04
N CYS A 422 12.22 -0.10 -6.06
CA CYS A 422 12.86 1.21 -6.28
C CYS A 422 14.37 1.18 -6.03
N GLY A 423 14.92 0.05 -5.58
CA GLY A 423 16.34 -0.13 -5.32
C GLY A 423 16.82 0.50 -4.01
N LYS A 424 18.15 0.59 -3.86
CA LYS A 424 18.81 0.95 -2.61
C LYS A 424 18.58 2.41 -2.24
N SER A 425 18.50 2.67 -0.92
CA SER A 425 18.39 4.02 -0.35
C SER A 425 17.08 4.75 -0.66
N MET A 426 16.09 4.06 -1.23
CA MET A 426 14.76 4.59 -1.52
C MET A 426 13.78 4.03 -0.49
N VAL A 427 13.22 4.88 0.37
CA VAL A 427 12.20 4.52 1.37
C VAL A 427 10.83 4.99 0.93
N TRP A 428 9.78 4.27 1.29
CA TRP A 428 8.44 4.57 0.82
C TRP A 428 7.63 5.25 1.93
N PRO A 429 6.91 6.35 1.63
CA PRO A 429 5.98 6.97 2.57
C PRO A 429 4.95 5.98 3.14
N LEU A 430 4.51 4.98 2.37
CA LEU A 430 3.61 3.92 2.85
C LEU A 430 4.15 3.23 4.13
N ALA A 431 5.43 2.85 4.15
CA ALA A 431 6.03 2.20 5.31
C ALA A 431 6.14 3.14 6.52
N ILE A 432 6.40 4.43 6.30
CA ILE A 432 6.45 5.44 7.36
C ILE A 432 5.05 5.66 7.96
N ILE A 433 4.03 5.73 7.10
CA ILE A 433 2.64 5.85 7.54
C ILE A 433 2.23 4.60 8.33
N MET A 434 2.56 3.40 7.83
CA MET A 434 2.32 2.15 8.55
C MET A 434 3.02 2.11 9.89
N ARG A 435 4.27 2.57 9.98
CA ARG A 435 5.01 2.70 11.24
C ARG A 435 4.22 3.56 12.24
N GLY A 436 3.70 4.70 11.82
CA GLY A 436 2.89 5.59 12.66
C GLY A 436 1.51 5.00 13.02
N LEU A 437 0.84 4.32 12.09
CA LEU A 437 -0.46 3.69 12.33
C LEU A 437 -0.40 2.47 13.25
N THR A 438 0.78 1.86 13.39
CA THR A 438 0.99 0.63 14.15
C THR A 438 1.90 0.83 15.37
N THR A 439 1.88 2.04 15.95
CA THR A 439 2.51 2.33 17.24
C THR A 439 1.56 3.04 18.20
N THR A 440 1.80 2.87 19.49
CA THR A 440 1.13 3.64 20.56
C THR A 440 2.05 4.69 21.18
N ASP A 441 3.30 4.75 20.75
CA ASP A 441 4.30 5.71 21.23
C ASP A 441 4.14 7.06 20.50
N ASP A 442 3.80 8.10 21.25
CA ASP A 442 3.60 9.45 20.71
C ASP A 442 4.86 10.03 20.08
N ASP A 443 6.04 9.72 20.60
CA ASP A 443 7.30 10.22 20.05
C ASP A 443 7.62 9.55 18.71
N GLU A 444 7.31 8.25 18.58
CA GLU A 444 7.42 7.55 17.30
C GLU A 444 6.41 8.10 16.27
N ILE A 445 5.19 8.44 16.70
CA ILE A 445 4.18 9.07 15.83
C ILE A 445 4.68 10.44 15.33
N ARG A 446 5.19 11.30 16.23
CA ARG A 446 5.78 12.60 15.84
C ARG A 446 6.93 12.41 14.86
N PHE A 447 7.82 11.46 15.14
CA PHE A 447 8.92 11.14 14.25
C PHE A 447 8.46 10.74 12.84
N CYS A 448 7.38 9.95 12.74
CA CYS A 448 6.79 9.61 11.44
C CYS A 448 6.20 10.83 10.73
N LEU A 449 5.47 11.70 11.43
CA LEU A 449 4.91 12.93 10.85
C LEU A 449 6.01 13.86 10.33
N GLU A 450 7.08 14.05 11.10
CA GLU A 450 8.22 14.86 10.67
C GLU A 450 8.91 14.30 9.42
N MET A 451 9.08 12.97 9.35
CA MET A 451 9.62 12.35 8.15
C MET A 451 8.71 12.54 6.94
N LEU A 452 7.38 12.45 7.11
CA LEU A 452 6.41 12.66 6.03
C LEU A 452 6.39 14.13 5.55
N GLN A 453 6.56 15.10 6.45
CA GLN A 453 6.77 16.50 6.06
C GLN A 453 8.09 16.72 5.30
N LYS A 454 9.10 15.90 5.57
CA LYS A 454 10.41 15.93 4.87
C LYS A 454 10.43 15.10 3.59
N SER A 455 9.31 14.51 3.17
CA SER A 455 9.27 13.53 2.08
C SER A 455 8.41 13.92 0.88
N HIS A 456 7.80 15.11 0.86
CA HIS A 456 6.89 15.54 -0.23
C HIS A 456 7.59 16.15 -1.45
N GLY A 457 8.93 16.26 -1.46
CA GLY A 457 9.69 16.69 -2.63
C GLY A 457 9.35 18.10 -3.13
N ASN A 458 8.83 18.97 -2.26
CA ASN A 458 8.24 20.29 -2.57
C ASN A 458 7.00 20.23 -3.48
N THR A 459 6.35 19.08 -3.59
CA THR A 459 5.15 18.89 -4.43
C THR A 459 3.86 19.05 -3.64
N GLY A 460 3.91 18.88 -2.32
CA GLY A 460 2.72 18.85 -1.47
C GLY A 460 1.94 17.53 -1.49
N PHE A 461 2.53 16.47 -2.03
CA PHE A 461 1.94 15.13 -2.12
C PHE A 461 2.90 14.06 -1.58
N MET A 462 2.35 12.89 -1.28
CA MET A 462 3.14 11.69 -1.02
C MET A 462 3.56 11.04 -2.35
N HIS A 463 4.75 10.43 -2.33
CA HIS A 463 5.35 9.75 -3.46
C HIS A 463 5.40 8.24 -3.24
N GLU A 464 5.81 7.48 -4.25
CA GLU A 464 6.08 6.05 -4.11
C GLU A 464 7.30 5.83 -3.24
N SER A 465 8.44 6.40 -3.61
CA SER A 465 9.68 6.26 -2.87
C SER A 465 10.50 7.54 -2.88
N ILE A 466 11.31 7.75 -1.84
CA ILE A 466 12.14 8.92 -1.59
C ILE A 466 13.54 8.50 -1.20
N ASN A 467 14.56 9.17 -1.74
CA ASN A 467 15.92 8.94 -1.30
C ASN A 467 16.13 9.43 0.13
N VAL A 468 16.69 8.57 1.00
CA VAL A 468 16.90 8.87 2.43
C VAL A 468 17.81 10.07 2.72
N ASN A 469 18.53 10.59 1.73
CA ASN A 469 19.43 11.74 1.86
C ASN A 469 18.95 12.98 1.10
N ASN A 470 18.00 12.85 0.17
CA ASN A 470 17.55 13.97 -0.65
C ASN A 470 16.10 13.76 -1.14
N GLN A 471 15.15 14.51 -0.58
CA GLN A 471 13.74 14.44 -0.95
C GLN A 471 13.45 14.81 -2.41
N MET A 472 14.35 15.51 -3.11
CA MET A 472 14.16 15.83 -4.53
C MET A 472 14.36 14.62 -5.45
N PHE A 473 14.91 13.52 -4.93
CA PHE A 473 15.02 12.26 -5.63
C PHE A 473 13.91 11.32 -5.16
N PHE A 474 12.81 11.32 -5.90
CA PHE A 474 11.64 10.50 -5.63
C PHE A 474 11.11 9.82 -6.90
N THR A 475 10.25 8.82 -6.71
CA THR A 475 9.50 8.17 -7.79
C THR A 475 8.00 8.40 -7.63
N ARG A 476 7.27 8.42 -8.76
CA ARG A 476 5.83 8.68 -8.87
C ARG A 476 5.38 9.98 -8.16
N SER A 477 5.33 11.07 -8.91
CA SER A 477 4.79 12.35 -8.43
C SER A 477 3.29 12.30 -8.15
N TRP A 478 2.58 11.30 -8.69
CA TRP A 478 1.15 11.13 -8.55
C TRP A 478 0.83 9.68 -8.17
N PHE A 479 0.76 9.44 -6.86
CA PHE A 479 0.41 8.14 -6.29
C PHE A 479 -0.74 8.30 -5.30
N ALA A 480 -1.97 8.08 -5.78
CA ALA A 480 -3.17 8.41 -5.02
C ALA A 480 -3.36 7.53 -3.77
N TRP A 481 -2.92 6.27 -3.80
CA TRP A 481 -2.97 5.41 -2.61
C TRP A 481 -2.12 5.98 -1.46
N ALA A 482 -0.88 6.39 -1.70
CA ALA A 482 -0.04 6.99 -0.67
C ALA A 482 -0.65 8.28 -0.10
N ASN A 483 -1.27 9.09 -0.97
CA ASN A 483 -2.00 10.30 -0.57
C ASN A 483 -3.21 9.98 0.32
N SER A 484 -4.07 9.04 -0.09
CA SER A 484 -5.24 8.62 0.69
C SER A 484 -4.85 8.06 2.05
N LEU A 485 -3.80 7.23 2.11
CA LEU A 485 -3.34 6.63 3.35
C LEU A 485 -2.70 7.66 4.30
N PHE A 486 -1.98 8.65 3.77
CA PHE A 486 -1.51 9.78 4.58
C PHE A 486 -2.67 10.58 5.17
N GLY A 487 -3.68 10.87 4.35
CA GLY A 487 -4.90 11.53 4.81
C GLY A 487 -5.63 10.72 5.89
N GLU A 488 -5.75 9.41 5.73
CA GLU A 488 -6.29 8.49 6.75
C GLU A 488 -5.52 8.61 8.07
N PHE A 489 -4.19 8.60 8.01
CA PHE A 489 -3.34 8.71 9.19
C PHE A 489 -3.53 10.03 9.93
N VAL A 490 -3.48 11.16 9.22
CA VAL A 490 -3.71 12.48 9.83
C VAL A 490 -5.12 12.60 10.39
N TRP A 491 -6.15 12.09 9.68
CA TRP A 491 -7.52 12.14 10.17
C TRP A 491 -7.73 11.26 11.41
N LYS A 492 -7.09 10.08 11.47
CA LYS A 492 -7.08 9.24 12.67
C LYS A 492 -6.46 10.01 13.85
N LEU A 493 -5.30 10.62 13.66
CA LEU A 493 -4.66 11.42 14.71
C LEU A 493 -5.50 12.62 15.11
N TYR A 494 -6.19 13.27 14.19
CA TYR A 494 -7.08 14.38 14.50
C TYR A 494 -8.20 13.96 15.46
N ARG A 495 -8.78 12.77 15.25
CA ARG A 495 -9.83 12.22 16.12
C ARG A 495 -9.32 11.71 17.46
N GLU A 496 -8.14 11.09 17.50
CA GLU A 496 -7.68 10.33 18.68
C GLU A 496 -6.58 11.03 19.47
N LYS A 497 -5.71 11.79 18.79
CA LYS A 497 -4.49 12.41 19.33
C LYS A 497 -4.21 13.79 18.71
N PRO A 498 -5.17 14.74 18.75
CA PRO A 498 -5.03 16.03 18.04
C PRO A 498 -3.84 16.89 18.53
N TYR A 499 -3.37 16.66 19.76
CA TYR A 499 -2.18 17.32 20.30
C TYR A 499 -0.87 16.97 19.56
N LEU A 500 -0.85 15.89 18.76
CA LEU A 500 0.30 15.51 17.93
C LEU A 500 0.38 16.29 16.60
N LEU A 501 -0.67 17.02 16.24
CA LEU A 501 -0.77 17.77 14.98
C LEU A 501 -0.44 19.27 15.14
N ASN A 502 -0.03 19.70 16.34
CA ASN A 502 0.02 21.11 16.73
C ASN A 502 1.42 21.66 16.95
#